data_AF-A0A971HE70-F1
#
_entry.id   AF-A0A971HE70-F1
#
_cell.length_a   1.000
_cell.length_b   1.000
_cell.length_c   1.000
_cell.angle_alpha   90.00
_cell.angle_beta   90.00
_cell.angle_gamma   90.00
#
_symmetry.space_group_name_H-M   'P 1'
#
loop_
_entity.id
_entity.type
_entity.pdbx_description
1 polymer ?
#
loop_
_entity_poly.entity_id
_entity_poly.type
_entity_poly.pdbx_seq_one_letter_code
_entity_poly.pdbx_strand_id
1 'polypeptide(L)' 'MEQYPIPIGNLIEQLSKLPGIGKKTAQRLAFYILEMEDMEVEKLSNSIINAK' A
#
# COMPACT_ATOMS: atom_id res chain seq x y z
N MET A 1 12.14 5.70 15.34
CA MET A 1 11.51 5.33 14.06
C MET A 1 10.98 3.92 14.25
N GLU A 2 9.67 3.73 14.21
CA GLU A 2 9.12 2.37 14.19
C GLU A 2 9.65 1.68 12.93
N GLN A 3 10.49 0.66 13.12
CA GLN A 3 11.00 -0.13 12.01
C GLN A 3 9.95 -1.19 11.68
N TYR A 4 9.21 -0.97 10.59
CA TYR A 4 8.35 -2.01 10.03
C TYR A 4 9.21 -3.09 9.34
N PRO A 5 8.70 -4.32 9.25
CA PRO A 5 9.25 -5.32 8.34
C PRO A 5 9.43 -4.72 6.94
N ILE A 6 10.53 -5.08 6.27
CA ILE A 6 10.92 -4.54 4.95
C ILE A 6 9.76 -4.51 3.94
N PRO A 7 8.92 -5.56 3.80
CA PRO A 7 7.81 -5.55 2.84
C PRO A 7 6.76 -4.46 3.12
N ILE A 8 6.45 -4.22 4.40
CA ILE A 8 5.47 -3.20 4.82
C ILE A 8 6.05 -1.80 4.61
N GLY A 9 7.33 -1.61 4.94
CA GLY A 9 8.03 -0.36 4.68
C GLY A 9 8.00 0.04 3.21
N ASN A 10 8.24 -0.93 2.32
CA ASN A 10 8.18 -0.72 0.87
C ASN A 10 6.77 -0.31 0.41
N LEU A 11 5.72 -1.00 0.90
CA LEU A 11 4.33 -0.66 0.56
C LEU A 11 3.99 0.77 0.99
N ILE A 12 4.35 1.17 2.21
CA ILE A 12 4.15 2.53 2.73
C ILE A 12 4.89 3.55 1.87
N GLU A 13 6.13 3.27 1.48
CA GLU A 13 6.90 4.17 0.63
C GLU A 13 6.23 4.37 -0.73
N GLN A 14 5.80 3.29 -1.40
CA GLN A 14 5.13 3.40 -2.69
C GLN A 14 3.80 4.15 -2.62
N LEU A 15 2.98 3.87 -1.59
CA LEU A 15 1.73 4.59 -1.37
C LEU A 15 1.95 6.08 -1.07
N SER A 16 3.05 6.44 -0.42
CA SER A 16 3.39 7.83 -0.12
C SER A 16 3.82 8.67 -1.34
N LYS A 17 4.08 8.03 -2.48
CA LYS A 17 4.40 8.72 -3.74
C LYS A 17 3.15 9.22 -4.47
N LEU A 18 1.96 8.78 -4.07
CA LEU A 18 0.71 9.21 -4.68
C LEU A 18 0.37 10.66 -4.29
N PRO A 19 -0.14 11.48 -5.23
CA PRO A 19 -0.50 12.86 -4.94
C PRO A 19 -1.59 12.91 -3.85
N GLY A 20 -1.36 13.71 -2.81
CA GLY A 20 -2.30 13.85 -1.68
C GLY A 20 -2.14 12.79 -0.58
N ILE A 21 -1.21 11.83 -0.71
CA ILE A 21 -0.98 10.80 0.31
C ILE A 21 0.34 11.01 1.04
N GLY A 22 0.26 11.56 2.25
CA GLY A 22 1.43 11.67 3.15
C GLY A 22 1.76 10.37 3.87
N LYS A 23 2.96 10.28 4.48
CA LYS A 23 3.47 9.07 5.19
C LYS A 23 2.47 8.45 6.19
N LYS A 24 1.80 9.27 7.00
CA LYS A 24 0.81 8.79 7.99
C LYS A 24 -0.43 8.18 7.31
N THR A 25 -0.83 8.71 6.15
CA THR A 25 -1.96 8.17 5.37
C THR A 25 -1.54 6.90 4.63
N ALA A 26 -0.36 6.89 4.02
CA ALA A 26 0.22 5.71 3.39
C ALA A 26 0.35 4.54 4.38
N GLN A 27 0.77 4.80 5.61
CA GLN A 27 0.79 3.81 6.68
C GLN A 27 -0.60 3.22 6.96
N ARG A 28 -1.63 4.07 7.14
CA ARG A 28 -3.00 3.58 7.36
C ARG A 28 -3.51 2.71 6.20
N LEU A 29 -3.22 3.12 4.97
CA LEU A 29 -3.59 2.36 3.77
C LEU A 29 -2.84 1.04 3.66
N ALA A 30 -1.54 1.02 3.99
CA ALA A 30 -0.75 -0.21 3.99
C ALA A 30 -1.32 -1.24 4.98
N PHE A 31 -1.68 -0.82 6.20
CA PHE A 31 -2.31 -1.71 7.17
C PHE A 31 -3.70 -2.17 6.73
N TYR A 32 -4.50 -1.28 6.13
CA TYR A 32 -5.78 -1.68 5.54
C TYR A 32 -5.60 -2.77 4.47
N ILE A 33 -4.63 -2.62 3.57
CA ILE A 33 -4.33 -3.61 2.52
C ILE A 33 -3.87 -4.95 3.11
N LEU A 34 -3.13 -4.94 4.23
CA LEU A 34 -2.72 -6.17 4.92
C LEU A 34 -3.88 -6.92 5.57
N GLU A 35 -4.97 -6.23 5.89
CA GLU A 35 -6.20 -6.82 6.45
C GLU A 35 -7.21 -7.24 5.37
N MET A 36 -6.98 -6.87 4.10
CA MET A 36 -7.83 -7.27 2.98
C MET A 36 -7.66 -8.75 2.64
N GLU A 37 -8.70 -9.35 2.07
CA GLU A 37 -8.60 -10.69 1.50
C GLU A 37 -7.66 -10.69 0.29
N ASP A 38 -6.88 -11.77 0.13
CA ASP A 38 -5.88 -11.92 -0.94
C ASP A 38 -6.47 -11.65 -2.33
N MET A 39 -7.72 -12.11 -2.58
CA MET A 39 -8.41 -11.89 -3.85
C MET A 39 -8.63 -10.40 -4.15
N GLU A 40 -8.97 -9.60 -3.14
CA GLU A 40 -9.22 -8.18 -3.32
C GLU A 40 -7.91 -7.41 -3.52
N VAL A 41 -6.83 -7.81 -2.83
CA VAL A 41 -5.49 -7.27 -3.07
C VAL A 41 -5.04 -7.55 -4.50
N GLU A 42 -5.22 -8.79 -4.98
CA GLU A 42 -4.86 -9.18 -6.33
C GLU A 42 -5.66 -8.40 -7.39
N LYS A 43 -6.98 -8.24 -7.20
CA LYS A 43 -7.82 -7.40 -8.08
C LYS A 43 -7.35 -5.96 -8.12
N LEU A 44 -7.03 -5.36 -6.97
CA LEU A 44 -6.52 -3.99 -6.89
C LEU A 44 -5.19 -3.85 -7.65
N SER A 45 -4.24 -4.76 -7.40
CA SER A 45 -2.94 -4.76 -8.09
C SER A 45 -3.09 -4.91 -9.60
N ASN A 46 -3.93 -5.86 -10.05
CA ASN A 46 -4.19 -6.08 -11.47
C ASN A 46 -4.88 -4.87 -12.12
N SER A 47 -5.79 -4.19 -11.40
CA SER A 47 -6.44 -2.98 -11.90
C SER A 47 -5.42 -1.85 -12.15
N ILE A 48 -4.43 -1.70 -11.26
CA ILE A 48 -3.34 -0.73 -11.44
C ILE A 48 -2.47 -1.09 -12.64
N ILE A 49 -2.10 -2.37 -12.79
CA ILE A 49 -1.25 -2.85 -13.89
C ILE A 49 -1.95 -2.71 -15.24
N ASN A 50 -3.22 -3.09 -15.33
CA ASN A 50 -3.99 -3.07 -16.58
C ASN A 50 -4.39 -1.66 -17.02
N ALA A 51 -4.45 -0.69 -16.11
CA ALA A 51 -4.75 0.70 -16.43
C ALA A 51 -3.54 1.47 -17.00
N LYS A 52 -2.35 0.89 -16.93
CA LYS A 52 -1.12 1.45 -17.49
C LYS A 52 -1.00 1.12 -18.98
#